data_AF-A0A381ZHR5-F1
#
_entry.id   AF-A0A381ZHR5-F1
#
_cell.length_a   1.000
_cell.length_b   1.000
_cell.length_c   1.000
_cell.angle_alpha   90.00
_cell.angle_beta   90.00
_cell.angle_gamma   90.00
#
_symmetry.space_group_name_H-M   'P 1'
#
loop_
_entity.id
_entity.type
_entity.pdbx_description
1 polymer ?
#
loop_
_entity_poly.entity_id
_entity_poly.type
_entity_poly.pdbx_seq_one_letter_code
_entity_poly.pdbx_strand_id
1 'polypeptide(L)'
;MRPLLPACTVTAAAAEELPQDPSDSSPLDRELDRIRQRRTGQTGFFRGTFDDWTLVFGVIAGAIFFGGMMVMSTGLLASDSIIIDQTLSKTPLDTGDECTDRQGEVWINIWASHDEVVVKSNNAPDGSTMLVAELTSTESEVPLIASYEGGWDDIRLELILDEEIPDGMYSLKSTLYLSDSEEPLTEIDNESEFMDILDTLTVLKTKQVSVEVHTVKTGNLLDWLLGNRVDSKEAEVIDTEPRACLSIEGMGEWGWVLMGAEWVGGRETAMLLGGNAGVPPWWLALVSLGMSIFFLCVQYPLMHRLYHREADDLLSTSQMRRLIERTIQRVSQDLRFEVDFDEMKLQDRPISIDVYLQYTTTGKTIATPIDVRT
;
A
#
# COMPACT_ATOMS: atom_id res chain seq x y z
N MET A 1 24.36 -58.22 44.59
CA MET A 1 23.52 -57.73 43.47
C MET A 1 24.30 -56.63 42.78
N ARG A 2 25.09 -57.04 41.79
CA ARG A 2 24.99 -56.77 40.34
C ARG A 2 25.54 -55.37 39.95
N PRO A 3 26.48 -55.31 38.99
CA PRO A 3 27.44 -54.22 38.86
C PRO A 3 26.97 -53.14 37.87
N LEU A 4 27.55 -51.95 38.00
CA LEU A 4 27.51 -50.88 37.00
C LEU A 4 28.61 -51.11 35.96
N LEU A 5 28.24 -51.08 34.69
CA LEU A 5 29.11 -50.97 33.52
C LEU A 5 28.52 -49.91 32.56
N PRO A 6 29.33 -49.38 31.63
CA PRO A 6 29.52 -47.94 31.46
C PRO A 6 28.71 -47.34 30.29
N ALA A 7 28.72 -46.01 30.22
CA ALA A 7 28.16 -45.23 29.14
C ALA A 7 28.79 -45.62 27.78
N CYS A 8 27.91 -45.91 26.83
CA CYS A 8 28.22 -46.29 25.46
C CYS A 8 28.71 -45.06 24.68
N THR A 9 29.92 -45.14 24.14
CA THR A 9 30.46 -44.22 23.13
C THR A 9 29.81 -44.53 21.78
N VAL A 10 29.16 -43.54 21.17
CA VAL A 10 28.73 -43.61 19.77
C VAL A 10 29.77 -42.86 18.93
N THR A 11 30.46 -43.63 18.09
CA THR A 11 31.40 -43.20 17.06
C THR A 11 30.67 -42.44 15.95
N ALA A 12 30.94 -41.14 15.81
CA ALA A 12 30.72 -40.42 14.56
C ALA A 12 31.99 -40.54 13.71
N ALA A 13 31.80 -41.12 12.53
CA ALA A 13 32.82 -41.43 11.55
C ALA A 13 33.63 -40.20 11.14
N ALA A 14 34.91 -40.44 10.91
CA ALA A 14 35.86 -39.51 10.31
C ALA A 14 35.29 -38.89 9.03
N ALA A 15 35.04 -37.58 9.07
CA ALA A 15 35.07 -36.76 7.87
C ALA A 15 36.55 -36.40 7.66
N GLU A 16 37.13 -37.06 6.67
CA GLU A 16 38.45 -36.82 6.13
C GLU A 16 38.57 -35.35 5.73
N GLU A 17 39.36 -34.57 6.49
CA GLU A 17 39.71 -33.20 6.11
C GLU A 17 40.56 -33.27 4.85
N LEU A 18 39.93 -33.01 3.70
CA LEU A 18 40.61 -32.70 2.46
C LEU A 18 41.48 -31.45 2.66
N PRO A 19 42.76 -31.46 2.28
CA PRO A 19 43.64 -30.31 2.42
C PRO A 19 43.10 -29.19 1.53
N GLN A 20 42.61 -28.11 2.16
CA GLN A 20 42.21 -26.90 1.44
C GLN A 20 43.46 -26.25 0.84
N ASP A 21 43.42 -26.08 -0.47
CA ASP A 21 44.39 -25.32 -1.26
C ASP A 21 44.44 -23.87 -0.71
N PRO A 22 45.62 -23.31 -0.35
CA PRO A 22 45.74 -21.98 0.27
C PRO A 22 45.33 -20.80 -0.63
N SER A 23 44.77 -21.05 -1.81
CA SER A 23 44.34 -20.05 -2.79
C SER A 23 42.83 -19.81 -2.86
N ASP A 24 42.01 -20.65 -2.22
CA ASP A 24 40.55 -20.45 -2.20
C ASP A 24 40.11 -19.53 -1.05
N SER A 25 39.38 -18.46 -1.40
CA SER A 25 38.85 -17.51 -0.43
C SER A 25 37.87 -18.22 0.52
N SER A 26 38.15 -18.20 1.82
CA SER A 26 37.23 -18.74 2.83
C SER A 26 35.85 -18.04 2.76
N PRO A 27 34.77 -18.68 3.23
CA PRO A 27 33.45 -18.04 3.26
C PRO A 27 33.46 -16.70 4.04
N LEU A 28 34.24 -16.63 5.13
CA LEU A 28 34.47 -15.42 5.93
C LEU A 28 35.17 -14.32 5.13
N ASP A 29 36.14 -14.71 4.32
CA ASP A 29 36.91 -13.81 3.47
C ASP A 29 36.00 -13.14 2.42
N ARG A 30 35.09 -13.91 1.82
CA ARG A 30 34.08 -13.41 0.89
C ARG A 30 33.09 -12.46 1.54
N GLU A 31 32.68 -12.73 2.78
CA GLU A 31 31.80 -11.84 3.54
C GLU A 31 32.48 -10.52 3.92
N LEU A 32 33.74 -10.56 4.38
CA LEU A 32 34.53 -9.36 4.67
C LEU A 32 34.73 -8.49 3.44
N ASP A 33 35.01 -9.09 2.28
CA ASP A 33 35.16 -8.35 1.04
C ASP A 33 33.83 -7.75 0.56
N ARG A 34 32.69 -8.43 0.82
CA ARG A 34 31.35 -7.84 0.62
C ARG A 34 31.11 -6.64 1.54
N ILE A 35 31.38 -6.75 2.84
CA ILE A 35 31.22 -5.64 3.81
C ILE A 35 32.10 -4.46 3.40
N ARG A 36 33.35 -4.74 3.01
CA ARG A 36 34.27 -3.73 2.49
C ARG A 36 33.70 -3.05 1.26
N GLN A 37 33.20 -3.79 0.27
CA GLN A 37 32.55 -3.24 -0.92
C GLN A 37 31.33 -2.35 -0.58
N ARG A 38 30.54 -2.71 0.44
CA ARG A 38 29.43 -1.87 0.92
C ARG A 38 29.91 -0.53 1.46
N ARG A 39 31.00 -0.52 2.24
CA ARG A 39 31.57 0.69 2.85
C ARG A 39 32.45 1.52 1.92
N THR A 40 33.16 0.90 0.98
CA THR A 40 34.05 1.59 0.03
C THR A 40 33.33 2.12 -1.22
N GLY A 41 31.99 2.05 -1.26
CA GLY A 41 31.20 2.81 -2.21
C GLY A 41 30.94 2.15 -3.57
N GLN A 42 30.86 0.81 -3.67
CA GLN A 42 30.21 0.23 -4.85
C GLN A 42 28.70 0.41 -4.74
N THR A 43 28.21 1.39 -5.50
CA THR A 43 26.85 1.96 -5.55
C THR A 43 25.81 1.10 -6.28
N GLY A 44 26.08 -0.19 -6.52
CA GLY A 44 25.12 -1.09 -7.16
C GLY A 44 23.91 -1.33 -6.25
N PHE A 45 22.74 -0.81 -6.65
CA PHE A 45 21.45 -1.01 -5.96
C PHE A 45 20.99 -2.47 -6.02
N PHE A 46 21.41 -3.23 -7.03
CA PHE A 46 21.12 -4.65 -7.21
C PHE A 46 22.41 -5.48 -7.07
N ARG A 47 22.42 -6.42 -6.12
CA ARG A 47 23.60 -7.22 -5.74
C ARG A 47 23.40 -8.73 -5.90
N GLY A 48 22.26 -9.14 -6.47
CA GLY A 48 21.94 -10.53 -6.82
C GLY A 48 21.52 -11.41 -5.64
N THR A 49 21.08 -10.83 -4.51
CA THR A 49 20.48 -11.60 -3.41
C THR A 49 19.01 -11.92 -3.69
N PHE A 50 18.40 -12.85 -2.94
CA PHE A 50 16.98 -13.17 -3.08
C PHE A 50 16.09 -11.91 -2.97
N ASP A 51 16.45 -11.00 -2.05
CA ASP A 51 15.77 -9.71 -1.88
C ASP A 51 15.91 -8.77 -3.09
N ASP A 52 16.96 -8.91 -3.91
CA ASP A 52 17.08 -8.15 -5.16
C ASP A 52 16.12 -8.67 -6.21
N TRP A 53 15.93 -10.00 -6.29
CA TRP A 53 15.01 -10.60 -7.25
C TRP A 53 13.55 -10.33 -6.91
N THR A 54 13.19 -10.37 -5.62
CA THR A 54 11.85 -9.96 -5.17
C THR A 54 11.60 -8.48 -5.44
N LEU A 55 12.60 -7.61 -5.27
CA LEU A 55 12.49 -6.20 -5.61
C LEU A 55 12.34 -5.96 -7.11
N VAL A 56 13.11 -6.64 -7.96
CA VAL A 56 12.95 -6.55 -9.42
C VAL A 56 11.55 -7.01 -9.85
N PHE A 57 11.08 -8.14 -9.32
CA PHE A 57 9.71 -8.61 -9.57
C PHE A 57 8.67 -7.59 -9.12
N GLY A 58 8.82 -7.04 -7.92
CA GLY A 58 7.93 -6.02 -7.37
C GLY A 58 7.89 -4.75 -8.21
N VAL A 59 9.02 -4.28 -8.73
CA VAL A 59 9.08 -3.10 -9.60
C VAL A 59 8.38 -3.36 -10.93
N ILE A 60 8.57 -4.53 -11.53
CA ILE A 60 7.88 -4.90 -12.78
C ILE A 60 6.38 -5.03 -12.55
N ALA A 61 5.97 -5.76 -11.51
CA ALA A 61 4.57 -5.93 -11.14
C ALA A 61 3.90 -4.59 -10.82
N GLY A 62 4.60 -3.72 -10.07
CA GLY A 62 4.15 -2.36 -9.77
C GLY A 62 4.00 -1.52 -11.04
N ALA A 63 4.98 -1.54 -11.95
CA ALA A 63 4.90 -0.81 -13.21
C ALA A 63 3.70 -1.27 -14.07
N ILE A 64 3.43 -2.57 -14.11
CA ILE A 64 2.26 -3.12 -14.82
C ILE A 64 0.96 -2.70 -14.12
N PHE A 65 0.90 -2.80 -12.79
CA PHE A 65 -0.29 -2.49 -12.01
C PHE A 65 -0.63 -0.98 -12.07
N PHE A 66 0.28 -0.12 -11.64
CA PHE A 66 0.07 1.34 -11.68
C PHE A 66 -0.02 1.87 -13.10
N GLY A 67 0.76 1.31 -14.04
CA GLY A 67 0.67 1.64 -15.46
C GLY A 67 -0.69 1.25 -16.05
N GLY A 68 -1.21 0.08 -15.69
CA GLY A 68 -2.56 -0.37 -16.06
C GLY A 68 -3.64 0.56 -15.53
N MET A 69 -3.58 0.92 -14.24
CA MET A 69 -4.51 1.89 -13.63
C MET A 69 -4.48 3.24 -14.33
N MET A 70 -3.28 3.74 -14.66
CA MET A 70 -3.12 4.98 -15.40
C MET A 70 -3.78 4.89 -16.79
N VAL A 71 -3.50 3.83 -17.55
CA VAL A 71 -4.05 3.65 -18.90
C VAL A 71 -5.58 3.56 -18.86
N MET A 72 -6.14 2.80 -17.91
CA MET A 72 -7.58 2.69 -17.73
C MET A 72 -8.20 4.05 -17.36
N SER A 73 -7.62 4.77 -16.39
CA SER A 73 -8.14 6.07 -15.92
C SER A 73 -8.05 7.20 -16.94
N THR A 74 -7.17 7.10 -17.95
CA THR A 74 -7.05 8.15 -18.98
C THR A 74 -8.10 8.08 -20.08
N GLY A 75 -8.96 7.06 -20.08
CA GLY A 75 -9.94 6.83 -21.15
C GLY A 75 -9.34 6.52 -22.53
N LEU A 76 -8.01 6.40 -22.65
CA LEU A 76 -7.29 6.20 -23.93
C LEU A 76 -7.61 4.86 -24.61
N LEU A 77 -8.03 3.85 -23.84
CA LEU A 77 -8.34 2.52 -24.34
C LEU A 77 -9.74 2.09 -23.91
N ALA A 78 -10.68 2.15 -24.85
CA ALA A 78 -12.04 1.64 -24.69
C ALA A 78 -12.70 2.12 -23.39
N SER A 79 -12.61 3.43 -23.10
CA SER A 79 -13.11 4.11 -21.90
C SER A 79 -14.46 3.58 -21.44
N ASP A 80 -15.42 3.56 -22.36
CA ASP A 80 -16.84 3.29 -22.08
C ASP A 80 -17.15 1.80 -22.05
N SER A 81 -16.18 0.94 -22.41
CA SER A 81 -16.40 -0.50 -22.50
C SER A 81 -16.69 -1.08 -21.13
N ILE A 82 -17.82 -1.78 -21.01
CA ILE A 82 -18.21 -2.54 -19.81
C ILE A 82 -17.89 -4.03 -19.91
N ILE A 83 -17.27 -4.47 -21.02
CA ILE A 83 -17.14 -5.90 -21.37
C ILE A 83 -16.45 -6.70 -20.27
N ILE A 84 -15.43 -6.12 -19.64
CA ILE A 84 -14.65 -6.79 -18.60
C ILE A 84 -15.54 -7.07 -17.38
N ASP A 85 -16.21 -6.05 -16.85
CA ASP A 85 -17.06 -6.20 -15.67
C ASP A 85 -18.30 -7.05 -15.98
N GLN A 86 -18.95 -6.87 -17.14
CA GLN A 86 -20.09 -7.69 -17.56
C GLN A 86 -19.73 -9.17 -17.75
N THR A 87 -18.51 -9.46 -18.20
CA THR A 87 -18.06 -10.85 -18.36
C THR A 87 -17.71 -11.46 -17.01
N LEU A 88 -17.06 -10.71 -16.12
CA LEU A 88 -16.62 -11.19 -14.82
C LEU A 88 -17.75 -11.27 -13.79
N SER A 89 -18.78 -10.43 -13.89
CA SER A 89 -19.96 -10.48 -13.02
C SER A 89 -20.75 -11.78 -13.15
N LYS A 90 -20.63 -12.47 -14.29
CA LYS A 90 -21.22 -13.81 -14.52
C LYS A 90 -20.38 -14.95 -13.95
N THR A 91 -19.20 -14.66 -13.42
CA THR A 91 -18.27 -15.67 -12.90
C THR A 91 -18.30 -15.67 -11.38
N PRO A 92 -17.93 -16.78 -10.72
CA PRO A 92 -17.90 -16.86 -9.26
C PRO A 92 -16.84 -15.97 -8.61
N LEU A 93 -16.05 -15.23 -9.39
CA LEU A 93 -15.13 -14.21 -8.90
C LEU A 93 -15.88 -12.98 -8.39
N ASP A 94 -17.07 -12.72 -8.94
CA ASP A 94 -17.99 -11.71 -8.42
C ASP A 94 -19.02 -12.40 -7.54
N THR A 95 -18.99 -12.09 -6.25
CA THR A 95 -19.98 -12.59 -5.29
C THR A 95 -21.24 -11.73 -5.23
N GLY A 96 -21.25 -10.59 -5.94
CA GLY A 96 -22.42 -9.75 -6.10
C GLY A 96 -23.39 -10.28 -7.15
N ASP A 97 -24.50 -9.58 -7.31
CA ASP A 97 -25.46 -9.85 -8.39
C ASP A 97 -24.88 -9.47 -9.77
N GLU A 98 -25.42 -10.10 -10.82
CA GLU A 98 -25.04 -9.80 -12.20
C GLU A 98 -25.25 -8.30 -12.48
N CYS A 99 -24.21 -7.62 -12.95
CA CYS A 99 -24.31 -6.21 -13.30
C CYS A 99 -25.22 -6.00 -14.51
N THR A 100 -25.96 -4.90 -14.50
CA THR A 100 -26.84 -4.52 -15.61
C THR A 100 -26.12 -3.56 -16.55
N ASP A 101 -26.21 -3.85 -17.84
CA ASP A 101 -25.75 -2.93 -18.89
C ASP A 101 -26.66 -1.70 -18.93
N ARG A 102 -26.08 -0.53 -18.63
CA ARG A 102 -26.76 0.77 -18.70
C ARG A 102 -26.08 1.71 -19.72
N GLN A 103 -25.33 1.17 -20.69
CA GLN A 103 -24.71 1.98 -21.74
C GLN A 103 -25.77 2.75 -22.55
N GLY A 104 -25.61 4.07 -22.65
CA GLY A 104 -26.50 4.94 -23.40
C GLY A 104 -27.85 5.25 -22.75
N GLU A 105 -28.12 4.72 -21.55
CA GLU A 105 -29.22 5.19 -20.70
C GLU A 105 -28.67 6.11 -19.62
N VAL A 106 -29.36 7.22 -19.34
CA VAL A 106 -29.06 8.10 -18.22
C VAL A 106 -29.44 7.40 -16.91
N TRP A 107 -28.51 7.31 -15.97
CA TRP A 107 -28.76 6.67 -14.68
C TRP A 107 -28.09 7.42 -13.52
N ILE A 108 -28.59 7.18 -12.31
CA ILE A 108 -28.12 7.84 -11.09
C ILE A 108 -27.53 6.77 -10.15
N ASN A 109 -26.29 6.98 -9.74
CA ASN A 109 -25.64 6.21 -8.68
C ASN A 109 -25.77 6.96 -7.36
N ILE A 110 -26.09 6.25 -6.27
CA ILE A 110 -26.24 6.82 -4.94
C ILE A 110 -25.51 5.92 -3.97
N TRP A 111 -24.61 6.48 -3.17
CA TRP A 111 -23.90 5.75 -2.13
C TRP A 111 -23.64 6.64 -0.92
N ALA A 112 -23.46 6.02 0.25
CA ALA A 112 -23.07 6.72 1.46
C ALA A 112 -21.57 6.56 1.76
N SER A 113 -20.98 7.62 2.29
CA SER A 113 -19.62 7.69 2.80
C SER A 113 -19.64 8.38 4.16
N HIS A 114 -19.70 7.61 5.25
CA HIS A 114 -19.81 8.12 6.61
C HIS A 114 -21.01 9.06 6.78
N ASP A 115 -20.78 10.34 7.05
CA ASP A 115 -21.76 11.40 7.27
C ASP A 115 -22.28 12.04 5.97
N GLU A 116 -21.83 11.56 4.81
CA GLU A 116 -22.20 12.09 3.51
C GLU A 116 -22.98 11.06 2.68
N VAL A 117 -24.02 11.51 1.98
CA VAL A 117 -24.66 10.75 0.91
C VAL A 117 -24.31 11.38 -0.42
N VAL A 118 -23.66 10.62 -1.28
CA VAL A 118 -23.18 11.05 -2.59
C VAL A 118 -24.14 10.57 -3.67
N VAL A 119 -24.54 11.49 -4.54
CA VAL A 119 -25.39 11.24 -5.71
C VAL A 119 -24.60 11.63 -6.94
N LYS A 120 -24.46 10.71 -7.92
CA LYS A 120 -23.75 10.97 -9.18
C LYS A 120 -24.62 10.57 -10.37
N SER A 121 -24.81 11.46 -11.34
CA SER A 121 -25.39 11.10 -12.63
C SER A 121 -24.33 10.48 -13.55
N ASN A 122 -24.77 9.61 -14.45
CA ASN A 122 -23.92 8.97 -15.44
C ASN A 122 -24.62 8.93 -16.80
N ASN A 123 -23.82 9.08 -17.87
CA ASN A 123 -24.27 9.14 -19.26
C ASN A 123 -25.28 10.27 -19.51
N ALA A 124 -25.13 11.41 -18.84
CA ALA A 124 -25.95 12.56 -19.14
C ALA A 124 -25.74 13.03 -20.60
N PRO A 125 -26.73 13.68 -21.22
CA PRO A 125 -26.55 14.27 -22.54
C PRO A 125 -25.57 15.45 -22.49
N ASP A 126 -24.86 15.69 -23.58
CA ASP A 126 -24.06 16.90 -23.77
C ASP A 126 -24.94 18.15 -23.62
N GLY A 127 -24.80 18.85 -22.50
CA GLY A 127 -25.57 20.04 -22.20
C GLY A 127 -25.57 20.40 -20.73
N SER A 128 -26.28 21.46 -20.41
CA SER A 128 -26.39 21.97 -19.05
C SER A 128 -27.36 21.12 -18.24
N THR A 129 -26.84 20.48 -17.20
CA THR A 129 -27.57 19.54 -16.35
C THR A 129 -27.72 20.12 -14.94
N MET A 130 -28.73 19.63 -14.22
CA MET A 130 -28.97 20.01 -12.83
C MET A 130 -29.36 18.76 -12.04
N LEU A 131 -28.65 18.49 -10.95
CA LEU A 131 -28.93 17.37 -10.06
C LEU A 131 -29.50 17.90 -8.73
N VAL A 132 -30.65 17.37 -8.35
CA VAL A 132 -31.31 17.71 -7.09
C VAL A 132 -31.50 16.45 -6.28
N ALA A 133 -31.09 16.45 -5.01
CA ALA A 133 -31.36 15.37 -4.09
C ALA A 133 -32.07 15.87 -2.83
N GLU A 134 -33.21 15.27 -2.54
CA GLU A 134 -34.09 15.64 -1.43
C GLU A 134 -34.22 14.45 -0.48
N LEU A 135 -33.81 14.65 0.78
CA LEU A 135 -34.00 13.66 1.83
C LEU A 135 -35.30 13.96 2.59
N THR A 136 -36.24 13.03 2.51
CA THR A 136 -37.58 13.14 3.12
C THR A 136 -37.77 12.09 4.19
N SER A 137 -38.53 12.43 5.24
CA SER A 137 -38.96 11.45 6.24
C SER A 137 -40.12 10.64 5.70
N THR A 138 -40.21 9.37 6.09
CA THR A 138 -41.34 8.50 5.70
C THR A 138 -42.69 9.03 6.18
N GLU A 139 -42.72 9.90 7.20
CA GLU A 139 -43.95 10.44 7.80
C GLU A 139 -44.34 11.84 7.27
N SER A 140 -43.45 12.53 6.55
CA SER A 140 -43.65 13.91 6.09
C SER A 140 -43.10 14.10 4.68
N GLU A 141 -43.90 14.66 3.77
CA GLU A 141 -43.48 14.98 2.40
C GLU A 141 -42.60 16.25 2.30
N VAL A 142 -42.34 16.93 3.42
CA VAL A 142 -41.42 18.08 3.45
C VAL A 142 -39.97 17.56 3.50
N PRO A 143 -39.08 18.01 2.59
CA PRO A 143 -37.67 17.63 2.63
C PRO A 143 -37.03 18.16 3.92
N LEU A 144 -36.28 17.30 4.61
CA LEU A 144 -35.48 17.70 5.77
C LEU A 144 -34.24 18.45 5.32
N ILE A 145 -33.57 17.92 4.30
CA ILE A 145 -32.40 18.51 3.66
C ILE A 145 -32.54 18.29 2.16
N ALA A 146 -32.18 19.31 1.40
CA ALA A 146 -32.05 19.23 -0.04
C ALA A 146 -30.70 19.84 -0.45
N SER A 147 -30.09 19.26 -1.47
CA SER A 147 -28.89 19.80 -2.11
C SER A 147 -29.16 19.95 -3.60
N TYR A 148 -28.57 20.98 -4.19
CA TYR A 148 -28.79 21.43 -5.55
C TYR A 148 -27.41 21.66 -6.16
N GLU A 149 -27.11 21.02 -7.30
CA GLU A 149 -25.86 21.26 -8.02
C GLU A 149 -26.15 21.32 -9.52
N GLY A 150 -25.82 22.45 -10.13
CA GLY A 150 -25.86 22.62 -11.58
C GLY A 150 -24.48 22.44 -12.21
N GLY A 151 -24.45 22.05 -13.47
CA GLY A 151 -23.20 21.71 -14.14
C GLY A 151 -23.36 21.46 -15.62
N TRP A 152 -22.43 20.67 -16.15
CA TRP A 152 -22.41 20.23 -17.54
C TRP A 152 -22.21 18.72 -17.56
N ASP A 153 -23.02 18.01 -18.34
CA ASP A 153 -22.95 16.56 -18.49
C ASP A 153 -23.13 15.83 -17.12
N ASP A 154 -22.20 14.97 -16.72
CA ASP A 154 -22.31 14.20 -15.48
C ASP A 154 -21.99 15.04 -14.24
N ILE A 155 -22.96 15.13 -13.33
CA ILE A 155 -22.87 15.91 -12.10
C ILE A 155 -22.75 14.98 -10.90
N ARG A 156 -21.93 15.40 -9.94
CA ARG A 156 -21.80 14.79 -8.62
C ARG A 156 -22.24 15.81 -7.56
N LEU A 157 -23.10 15.33 -6.67
CA LEU A 157 -23.69 16.10 -5.57
C LEU A 157 -23.44 15.36 -4.27
N GLU A 158 -23.11 16.11 -3.23
CA GLU A 158 -22.91 15.61 -1.87
C GLU A 158 -23.99 16.19 -0.95
N LEU A 159 -24.59 15.33 -0.13
CA LEU A 159 -25.56 15.69 0.90
C LEU A 159 -24.96 15.36 2.26
N ILE A 160 -24.64 16.39 3.04
CA ILE A 160 -24.05 16.26 4.37
C ILE A 160 -25.17 16.04 5.40
N LEU A 161 -25.01 15.03 6.26
CA LEU A 161 -25.97 14.70 7.31
C LEU A 161 -25.60 15.40 8.61
N ASP A 162 -26.35 16.44 8.95
CA ASP A 162 -26.15 17.21 10.18
C ASP A 162 -26.63 16.47 11.45
N GLU A 163 -26.14 16.90 12.62
CA GLU A 163 -26.54 16.37 13.94
C GLU A 163 -28.05 16.48 14.22
N GLU A 164 -28.75 17.39 13.53
CA GLU A 164 -30.18 17.64 13.68
C GLU A 164 -31.06 16.50 13.11
N ILE A 165 -30.50 15.63 12.26
CA ILE A 165 -31.22 14.51 11.68
C ILE A 165 -31.26 13.36 12.71
N PRO A 166 -32.46 12.96 13.20
CA PRO A 166 -32.57 11.85 14.12
C PRO A 166 -32.28 10.51 13.43
N ASP A 167 -31.90 9.51 14.21
CA ASP A 167 -31.67 8.16 13.68
C ASP A 167 -32.99 7.56 13.17
N GLY A 168 -32.94 6.91 12.01
CA GLY A 168 -34.13 6.35 11.39
C GLY A 168 -34.04 6.13 9.88
N MET A 169 -35.19 5.79 9.30
CA MET A 169 -35.35 5.49 7.88
C MET A 169 -35.90 6.69 7.12
N TYR A 170 -35.17 7.10 6.10
CA TYR A 170 -35.48 8.21 5.21
C TYR A 170 -35.63 7.75 3.77
N SER A 171 -36.28 8.56 2.95
CA SER A 171 -36.34 8.37 1.50
C SER A 171 -35.58 9.49 0.82
N LEU A 172 -34.56 9.12 0.06
CA LEU A 172 -33.80 10.05 -0.77
C LEU A 172 -34.35 9.98 -2.19
N LYS A 173 -34.86 11.11 -2.68
CA LYS A 173 -35.31 11.27 -4.05
C LYS A 173 -34.30 12.14 -4.79
N SER A 174 -33.67 11.56 -5.81
CA SER A 174 -32.70 12.24 -6.66
C SER A 174 -33.29 12.42 -8.06
N THR A 175 -33.27 13.65 -8.58
CA THR A 175 -33.76 13.97 -9.91
C THR A 175 -32.70 14.71 -10.70
N LEU A 176 -32.40 14.18 -11.88
CA LEU A 176 -31.56 14.83 -12.87
C LEU A 176 -32.44 15.56 -13.88
N TYR A 177 -32.12 16.82 -14.11
CA TYR A 177 -32.77 17.68 -15.09
C TYR A 177 -31.79 18.08 -16.19
N LEU A 178 -32.33 18.36 -17.38
CA LEU A 178 -31.63 18.95 -18.51
C LEU A 178 -32.23 20.32 -18.81
N SER A 179 -31.35 21.30 -18.97
CA SER A 179 -31.70 22.62 -19.47
C SER A 179 -31.54 22.68 -20.98
N ASP A 180 -32.44 23.40 -21.64
CA ASP A 180 -32.32 23.75 -23.06
C ASP A 180 -31.32 24.90 -23.30
N SER A 181 -30.76 25.48 -22.24
CA SER A 181 -29.76 26.56 -22.32
C SER A 181 -28.37 26.03 -22.68
N GLU A 182 -27.62 26.79 -23.50
CA GLU A 182 -26.21 26.51 -23.82
C GLU A 182 -25.25 27.02 -22.72
N GLU A 183 -25.74 27.75 -21.72
CA GLU A 183 -24.93 28.23 -20.59
C GLU A 183 -24.91 27.20 -19.46
N PRO A 184 -23.73 26.87 -18.89
CA PRO A 184 -23.62 25.91 -17.80
C PRO A 184 -24.31 26.42 -16.54
N LEU A 185 -25.01 25.54 -15.82
CA LEU A 185 -25.73 25.90 -14.59
C LEU A 185 -24.84 25.87 -13.33
N THR A 186 -23.53 25.99 -13.49
CA THR A 186 -22.54 25.86 -12.41
C THR A 186 -22.68 26.88 -11.28
N GLU A 187 -23.43 27.96 -11.49
CA GLU A 187 -23.67 28.98 -10.46
C GLU A 187 -24.84 28.63 -9.53
N ILE A 188 -25.64 27.61 -9.86
CA ILE A 188 -26.87 27.27 -9.15
C ILE A 188 -26.61 26.18 -8.12
N ASP A 189 -26.60 26.58 -6.85
CA ASP A 189 -26.32 25.72 -5.69
C ASP A 189 -27.43 25.73 -4.62
N ASN A 190 -28.50 26.50 -4.85
CA ASN A 190 -29.54 26.75 -3.85
C ASN A 190 -30.97 26.62 -4.38
N GLU A 191 -31.90 26.44 -3.44
CA GLU A 191 -33.32 26.23 -3.75
C GLU A 191 -33.95 27.42 -4.48
N SER A 192 -33.64 28.66 -4.08
CA SER A 192 -34.26 29.85 -4.69
C SER A 192 -33.94 29.97 -6.18
N GLU A 193 -32.67 29.80 -6.54
CA GLU A 193 -32.23 29.88 -7.93
C GLU A 193 -32.73 28.69 -8.74
N PHE A 194 -32.77 27.50 -8.13
CA PHE A 194 -33.38 26.33 -8.75
C PHE A 194 -34.86 26.54 -9.08
N MET A 195 -35.64 27.12 -8.15
CA MET A 195 -37.06 27.39 -8.36
C MET A 195 -37.32 28.42 -9.47
N ASP A 196 -36.41 29.37 -9.68
CA ASP A 196 -36.50 30.36 -10.75
C ASP A 196 -36.33 29.73 -12.14
N ILE A 197 -35.53 28.66 -12.25
CA ILE A 197 -35.26 27.97 -13.52
C ILE A 197 -36.07 26.69 -13.73
N LEU A 198 -36.74 26.17 -12.69
CA LEU A 198 -37.43 24.89 -12.69
C LEU A 198 -38.37 24.70 -13.89
N ASP A 199 -39.12 25.75 -14.27
CA ASP A 199 -40.06 25.70 -15.41
C ASP A 199 -39.37 25.55 -16.78
N THR A 200 -38.08 25.85 -16.87
CA THR A 200 -37.26 25.70 -18.08
C THR A 200 -36.54 24.36 -18.17
N LEU A 201 -36.57 23.58 -17.09
CA LEU A 201 -35.87 22.32 -16.97
C LEU A 201 -36.76 21.14 -17.37
N THR A 202 -36.15 20.17 -18.04
CA THR A 202 -36.80 18.90 -18.38
C THR A 202 -36.27 17.78 -17.50
N VAL A 203 -37.16 16.96 -16.94
CA VAL A 203 -36.76 15.82 -16.10
C VAL A 203 -36.19 14.71 -16.98
N LEU A 204 -34.92 14.37 -16.79
CA LEU A 204 -34.27 13.25 -17.49
C LEU A 204 -34.48 11.93 -16.77
N LYS A 205 -34.17 11.88 -15.47
CA LYS A 205 -34.23 10.67 -14.65
C LYS A 205 -34.53 11.02 -13.21
N THR A 206 -35.40 10.23 -12.59
CA THR A 206 -35.64 10.26 -11.15
C THR A 206 -35.31 8.89 -10.57
N LYS A 207 -34.60 8.86 -9.45
CA LYS A 207 -34.30 7.67 -8.66
C LYS A 207 -34.69 7.93 -7.21
N GLN A 208 -35.31 6.94 -6.57
CA GLN A 208 -35.70 7.01 -5.17
C GLN A 208 -35.14 5.79 -4.45
N VAL A 209 -34.42 6.03 -3.35
CA VAL A 209 -33.80 5.00 -2.52
C VAL A 209 -34.13 5.22 -1.05
N SER A 210 -33.97 4.18 -0.24
CA SER A 210 -34.09 4.28 1.22
C SER A 210 -32.72 4.53 1.83
N VAL A 211 -32.64 5.45 2.79
CA VAL A 211 -31.40 5.77 3.51
C VAL A 211 -31.65 5.55 5.00
N GLU A 212 -30.86 4.68 5.61
CA GLU A 212 -30.85 4.48 7.05
C GLU A 212 -29.76 5.34 7.67
N VAL A 213 -30.10 6.15 8.67
CA VAL A 213 -29.15 7.03 9.37
C VAL A 213 -28.97 6.54 10.79
N HIS A 214 -27.72 6.31 11.18
CA HIS A 214 -27.30 5.87 12.51
C HIS A 214 -26.34 6.87 13.14
N THR A 215 -26.43 7.07 14.46
CA THR A 215 -25.39 7.78 15.21
C THR A 215 -24.35 6.79 15.72
N VAL A 216 -23.11 6.92 15.26
CA VAL A 216 -21.98 6.10 15.69
C VAL A 216 -21.02 6.95 16.53
N LYS A 217 -20.44 6.34 17.57
CA LYS A 217 -19.46 7.02 18.42
C LYS A 217 -18.06 6.84 17.83
N THR A 218 -17.58 7.83 17.08
CA THR A 218 -16.21 7.86 16.56
C THR A 218 -15.26 8.56 17.52
N GLY A 219 -13.99 8.16 17.46
CA GLY A 219 -12.91 8.75 18.24
C GLY A 219 -11.59 8.05 17.96
N ASN A 220 -10.51 8.83 17.91
CA ASN A 220 -9.17 8.27 17.77
C ASN A 220 -8.81 7.42 19.01
N LEU A 221 -7.78 6.57 18.91
CA LEU A 221 -7.34 5.70 20.04
C LEU A 221 -7.10 6.50 21.34
N LEU A 222 -6.63 7.73 21.22
CA LEU A 222 -6.42 8.66 22.34
C LEU A 222 -7.74 9.14 22.96
N ASP A 223 -8.75 9.43 22.14
CA ASP A 223 -10.10 9.81 22.57
C ASP A 223 -10.85 8.63 23.21
N TRP A 224 -10.65 7.42 22.68
CA TRP A 224 -11.13 6.18 23.28
C TRP A 224 -10.56 5.97 24.69
N LEU A 225 -9.28 6.28 24.89
CA LEU A 225 -8.60 6.16 26.18
C LEU A 225 -9.02 7.24 27.20
N LEU A 226 -9.36 8.44 26.71
CA LEU A 226 -9.70 9.61 27.53
C LEU A 226 -11.22 9.78 27.75
N GLY A 227 -12.06 9.00 27.08
CA GLY A 227 -13.51 9.04 27.22
C GLY A 227 -14.19 10.19 26.48
N ASN A 228 -13.46 10.93 25.64
CA ASN A 228 -13.99 12.02 24.84
C ASN A 228 -14.48 11.49 23.49
N ARG A 229 -15.64 10.82 23.47
CA ARG A 229 -16.24 10.36 22.21
C ARG A 229 -16.99 11.50 21.53
N VAL A 230 -16.82 11.62 20.22
CA VAL A 230 -17.64 12.49 19.38
C VAL A 230 -18.70 11.59 18.73
N ASP A 231 -19.95 12.03 18.77
CA ASP A 231 -21.02 11.34 18.07
C ASP A 231 -20.96 11.78 16.60
N SER A 232 -20.76 10.85 15.67
CA SER A 232 -20.79 11.09 14.21
C SER A 232 -22.01 10.39 13.60
N LYS A 233 -22.56 10.98 12.55
CA LYS A 233 -23.61 10.32 11.75
C LYS A 233 -22.98 9.40 10.73
N GLU A 234 -23.61 8.24 10.53
CA GLU A 234 -23.29 7.31 9.46
C GLU A 234 -24.58 7.00 8.70
N ALA A 235 -24.52 7.03 7.37
CA ALA A 235 -25.62 6.61 6.51
C ALA A 235 -25.34 5.29 5.79
N GLU A 236 -26.41 4.52 5.60
CA GLU A 236 -26.44 3.32 4.77
C GLU A 236 -27.53 3.49 3.71
N VAL A 237 -27.16 3.37 2.44
CA VAL A 237 -28.10 3.46 1.32
C VAL A 237 -28.57 2.05 0.97
N ILE A 238 -29.88 1.84 1.03
CA ILE A 238 -30.52 0.59 0.65
C ILE A 238 -31.11 0.78 -0.75
N ASP A 239 -30.40 0.26 -1.74
CA ASP A 239 -30.86 0.19 -3.13
C ASP A 239 -31.22 -1.25 -3.50
N THR A 240 -32.37 -1.41 -4.15
CA THR A 240 -32.86 -2.72 -4.61
C THR A 240 -32.58 -2.97 -6.09
N GLU A 241 -32.11 -1.94 -6.81
CA GLU A 241 -31.71 -2.08 -8.20
C GLU A 241 -30.37 -2.82 -8.33
N PRO A 242 -30.22 -3.67 -9.36
CA PRO A 242 -28.92 -4.26 -9.66
C PRO A 242 -27.91 -3.16 -10.06
N ARG A 243 -26.66 -3.34 -9.62
CA ARG A 243 -25.55 -2.43 -9.92
C ARG A 243 -25.36 -2.27 -11.43
N ALA A 244 -24.99 -1.08 -11.87
CA ALA A 244 -24.57 -0.86 -13.25
C ALA A 244 -23.19 -1.51 -13.49
N CYS A 245 -22.94 -2.02 -14.70
CA CYS A 245 -21.61 -2.50 -15.06
C CYS A 245 -20.63 -1.33 -15.14
N LEU A 246 -19.45 -1.48 -14.55
CA LEU A 246 -18.44 -0.44 -14.49
C LEU A 246 -17.66 -0.37 -15.81
N SER A 247 -17.47 0.85 -16.33
CA SER A 247 -16.66 1.10 -17.53
C SER A 247 -15.16 0.93 -17.23
N ILE A 248 -14.34 0.76 -18.26
CA ILE A 248 -12.88 0.66 -18.11
C ILE A 248 -12.30 1.91 -17.47
N GLU A 249 -12.77 3.08 -17.89
CA GLU A 249 -12.37 4.36 -17.30
C GLU A 249 -12.77 4.44 -15.83
N GLY A 250 -14.04 4.13 -15.51
CA GLY A 250 -14.53 4.11 -14.14
C GLY A 250 -13.76 3.13 -13.25
N MET A 251 -13.38 1.95 -13.76
CA MET A 251 -12.50 1.02 -13.05
C MET A 251 -11.14 1.65 -12.73
N GLY A 252 -10.55 2.39 -13.67
CA GLY A 252 -9.29 3.10 -13.46
C GLY A 252 -9.38 4.19 -12.41
N GLU A 253 -10.41 5.04 -12.48
CA GLU A 253 -10.68 6.10 -11.50
C GLU A 253 -10.87 5.52 -10.10
N TRP A 254 -11.77 4.54 -9.96
CA TRP A 254 -11.98 3.84 -8.69
C TRP A 254 -10.72 3.11 -8.22
N GLY A 255 -9.90 2.60 -9.14
CA GLY A 255 -8.60 2.03 -8.83
C GLY A 255 -7.72 3.01 -8.03
N TRP A 256 -7.62 4.26 -8.47
CA TRP A 256 -6.88 5.30 -7.74
C TRP A 256 -7.50 5.65 -6.39
N VAL A 257 -8.82 5.83 -6.34
CA VAL A 257 -9.54 6.13 -5.10
C VAL A 257 -9.34 5.02 -4.07
N LEU A 258 -9.47 3.75 -4.49
CA LEU A 258 -9.29 2.58 -3.63
C LEU A 258 -7.84 2.44 -3.15
N MET A 259 -6.85 2.64 -4.03
CA MET A 259 -5.44 2.64 -3.61
C MET A 259 -5.16 3.72 -2.56
N GLY A 260 -5.73 4.92 -2.74
CA GLY A 260 -5.65 6.01 -1.76
C GLY A 260 -6.30 5.64 -0.42
N ALA A 261 -7.52 5.09 -0.47
CA ALA A 261 -8.25 4.63 0.71
C ALA A 261 -7.49 3.52 1.44
N GLU A 262 -6.91 2.55 0.73
CA GLU A 262 -6.10 1.49 1.33
C GLU A 262 -4.84 2.02 1.99
N TRP A 263 -4.20 3.03 1.39
CA TRP A 263 -2.97 3.57 1.92
C TRP A 263 -3.20 4.41 3.19
N VAL A 264 -4.30 5.16 3.26
CA VAL A 264 -4.62 6.06 4.36
C VAL A 264 -5.38 5.35 5.49
N GLY A 265 -6.43 4.60 5.15
CA GLY A 265 -7.35 3.96 6.10
C GLY A 265 -7.18 2.45 6.22
N GLY A 266 -6.39 1.83 5.34
CA GLY A 266 -6.25 0.38 5.28
C GLY A 266 -7.34 -0.28 4.43
N ARG A 267 -7.28 -1.61 4.34
CA ARG A 267 -8.16 -2.40 3.45
C ARG A 267 -9.64 -2.30 3.79
N GLU A 268 -9.96 -2.15 5.08
CA GLU A 268 -11.35 -2.04 5.54
C GLU A 268 -12.00 -0.77 4.99
N THR A 269 -11.29 0.36 5.04
CA THR A 269 -11.76 1.63 4.48
C THR A 269 -11.98 1.54 2.97
N ALA A 270 -11.05 0.92 2.23
CA ALA A 270 -11.24 0.75 0.79
C ALA A 270 -12.39 -0.20 0.44
N MET A 271 -12.58 -1.26 1.22
CA MET A 271 -13.69 -2.19 1.05
C MET A 271 -15.04 -1.53 1.31
N LEU A 272 -15.16 -0.72 2.37
CA LEU A 272 -16.39 0.00 2.69
C LEU A 272 -16.69 1.07 1.65
N LEU A 273 -15.69 1.88 1.29
CA LEU A 273 -15.85 2.96 0.32
C LEU A 273 -16.19 2.44 -1.07
N GLY A 274 -15.49 1.39 -1.52
CA GLY A 274 -15.75 0.77 -2.82
C GLY A 274 -17.05 -0.04 -2.85
N GLY A 275 -17.35 -0.78 -1.78
CA GLY A 275 -18.56 -1.58 -1.66
C GLY A 275 -19.81 -0.72 -1.69
N ASN A 276 -19.83 0.37 -0.91
CA ASN A 276 -20.94 1.32 -0.89
C ASN A 276 -21.13 1.99 -2.25
N ALA A 277 -20.04 2.34 -2.94
CA ALA A 277 -20.09 2.96 -4.26
C ALA A 277 -20.50 2.01 -5.41
N GLY A 278 -20.70 0.71 -5.12
CA GLY A 278 -21.10 -0.29 -6.11
C GLY A 278 -19.94 -0.79 -6.97
N VAL A 279 -18.70 -0.63 -6.53
CA VAL A 279 -17.52 -1.18 -7.21
C VAL A 279 -17.54 -2.71 -7.11
N PRO A 280 -17.31 -3.45 -8.21
CA PRO A 280 -17.36 -4.90 -8.18
C PRO A 280 -16.35 -5.53 -7.19
N PRO A 281 -16.76 -6.54 -6.41
CA PRO A 281 -15.90 -7.26 -5.46
C PRO A 281 -14.58 -7.78 -6.05
N TRP A 282 -14.60 -8.28 -7.28
CA TRP A 282 -13.40 -8.80 -7.95
C TRP A 282 -12.36 -7.69 -8.20
N TRP A 283 -12.81 -6.47 -8.47
CA TRP A 283 -11.94 -5.31 -8.69
C TRP A 283 -11.35 -4.81 -7.38
N LEU A 284 -12.17 -4.74 -6.31
CA LEU A 284 -11.69 -4.46 -4.95
C LEU A 284 -10.56 -5.41 -4.55
N ALA A 285 -10.76 -6.71 -4.78
CA ALA A 285 -9.76 -7.73 -4.50
C ALA A 285 -8.49 -7.57 -5.35
N LEU A 286 -8.63 -7.22 -6.64
CA LEU A 286 -7.51 -7.00 -7.55
C LEU A 286 -6.66 -5.81 -7.13
N VAL A 287 -7.29 -4.67 -6.79
CA VAL A 287 -6.59 -3.48 -6.30
C VAL A 287 -5.83 -3.80 -5.00
N SER A 288 -6.52 -4.45 -4.05
CA SER A 288 -5.92 -4.83 -2.77
C SER A 288 -4.73 -5.78 -2.91
N LEU A 289 -4.85 -6.73 -3.83
CA LEU A 289 -3.78 -7.67 -4.14
C LEU A 289 -2.60 -6.94 -4.81
N GLY A 290 -2.86 -6.04 -5.75
CA GLY A 290 -1.82 -5.24 -6.42
C GLY A 290 -1.02 -4.39 -5.43
N MET A 291 -1.71 -3.69 -4.53
CA MET A 291 -1.08 -2.93 -3.45
C MET A 291 -0.28 -3.83 -2.51
N SER A 292 -0.79 -5.02 -2.18
CA SER A 292 -0.08 -5.97 -1.33
C SER A 292 1.22 -6.48 -1.95
N ILE A 293 1.23 -6.76 -3.26
CA ILE A 293 2.44 -7.19 -3.97
C ILE A 293 3.44 -6.04 -3.99
N PHE A 294 2.99 -4.82 -4.27
CA PHE A 294 3.87 -3.65 -4.24
C PHE A 294 4.47 -3.42 -2.85
N PHE A 295 3.68 -3.50 -1.79
CA PHE A 295 4.17 -3.32 -0.43
C PHE A 295 5.15 -4.42 0.00
N LEU A 296 4.85 -5.69 -0.30
CA LEU A 296 5.70 -6.82 0.08
C LEU A 296 6.98 -6.92 -0.75
N CYS A 297 6.92 -6.61 -2.04
CA CYS A 297 8.04 -6.80 -2.95
C CYS A 297 8.87 -5.53 -3.16
N VAL A 298 8.30 -4.33 -2.98
CA VAL A 298 9.02 -3.06 -3.19
C VAL A 298 9.22 -2.32 -1.88
N GLN A 299 8.14 -1.95 -1.19
CA GLN A 299 8.26 -1.12 0.02
C GLN A 299 9.02 -1.85 1.12
N TYR A 300 8.69 -3.11 1.39
CA TYR A 300 9.28 -3.86 2.50
C TYR A 300 10.80 -4.08 2.32
N PRO A 301 11.33 -4.58 1.17
CA PRO A 301 12.76 -4.73 1.00
C PRO A 301 13.51 -3.38 0.98
N LEU A 302 12.90 -2.33 0.43
CA LEU A 302 13.47 -0.99 0.41
C LEU A 302 13.56 -0.41 1.82
N MET A 303 12.50 -0.56 2.61
CA MET A 303 12.44 -0.18 4.02
C MET A 303 13.47 -0.96 4.83
N HIS A 304 13.49 -2.29 4.70
CA HIS A 304 14.45 -3.15 5.38
C HIS A 304 15.89 -2.72 5.10
N ARG A 305 16.23 -2.43 3.83
CA ARG A 305 17.57 -1.93 3.45
C ARG A 305 17.91 -0.57 4.04
N LEU A 306 16.94 0.33 4.13
CA LEU A 306 17.15 1.66 4.71
C LEU A 306 17.41 1.57 6.22
N TYR A 307 16.63 0.77 6.93
CA TYR A 307 16.67 0.69 8.40
C TYR A 307 17.73 -0.27 8.95
N HIS A 308 18.03 -1.38 8.27
CA HIS A 308 19.01 -2.36 8.74
C HIS A 308 20.42 -2.16 8.17
N ARG A 309 20.65 -1.06 7.45
CA ARG A 309 21.96 -0.77 6.82
C ARG A 309 23.12 -0.81 7.81
N GLU A 310 22.91 -0.34 9.03
CA GLU A 310 23.97 -0.24 10.05
C GLU A 310 24.17 -1.55 10.82
N ALA A 311 23.09 -2.30 11.08
CA ALA A 311 23.15 -3.58 11.78
C ALA A 311 23.83 -4.67 10.95
N ASP A 312 23.54 -4.71 9.64
CA ASP A 312 24.17 -5.66 8.72
C ASP A 312 25.67 -5.40 8.53
N ASP A 313 26.14 -4.19 8.84
CA ASP A 313 27.54 -3.76 8.72
C ASP A 313 28.36 -3.95 10.00
N LEU A 314 27.78 -4.53 11.06
CA LEU A 314 28.51 -4.93 12.26
C LEU A 314 29.30 -6.22 12.01
N LEU A 315 30.60 -6.18 12.28
CA LEU A 315 31.48 -7.35 12.16
C LEU A 315 31.27 -8.28 13.35
N SER A 316 31.09 -9.57 13.08
CA SER A 316 31.18 -10.59 14.14
C SER A 316 32.61 -10.73 14.66
N THR A 317 32.80 -11.29 15.85
CA THR A 317 34.15 -11.50 16.44
C THR A 317 35.06 -12.36 15.54
N SER A 318 34.50 -13.35 14.83
CA SER A 318 35.26 -14.18 13.89
C SER A 318 35.66 -13.42 12.63
N GLN A 319 34.76 -12.61 12.07
CA GLN A 319 35.04 -11.73 10.94
C GLN A 319 36.09 -10.67 11.31
N MET A 320 35.99 -10.10 12.51
CA MET A 320 36.95 -9.13 13.04
C MET A 320 38.35 -9.76 13.20
N ARG A 321 38.45 -10.95 13.81
CA ARG A 321 39.71 -11.69 13.93
C ARG A 321 40.35 -11.92 12.57
N ARG A 322 39.56 -12.41 11.60
CA ARG A 322 40.05 -12.70 10.24
C ARG A 322 40.50 -11.44 9.49
N LEU A 323 39.81 -10.32 9.67
CA LEU A 323 40.21 -9.02 9.09
C LEU A 323 41.56 -8.54 9.65
N ILE A 324 41.77 -8.71 10.96
CA ILE A 324 43.03 -8.37 11.63
C ILE A 324 44.16 -9.27 11.14
N GLU A 325 43.94 -10.58 11.06
CA GLU A 325 44.91 -11.54 10.50
C GLU A 325 45.35 -11.15 9.08
N ARG A 326 44.39 -10.86 8.18
CA ARG A 326 44.68 -10.42 6.81
C ARG A 326 45.52 -9.15 6.76
N THR A 327 45.25 -8.21 7.68
CA THR A 327 45.98 -6.94 7.75
C THR A 327 47.40 -7.16 8.25
N ILE A 328 47.56 -7.93 9.33
CA ILE A 328 48.86 -8.28 9.91
C ILE A 328 49.68 -9.10 8.92
N GLN A 329 49.08 -10.04 8.19
CA GLN A 329 49.78 -10.86 7.19
C GLN A 329 50.35 -10.00 6.05
N ARG A 330 49.60 -9.00 5.56
CA ARG A 330 50.13 -8.03 4.58
C ARG A 330 51.29 -7.23 5.14
N VAL A 331 51.15 -6.71 6.36
CA VAL A 331 52.21 -5.94 7.02
C VAL A 331 53.45 -6.80 7.32
N SER A 332 53.26 -8.06 7.71
CA SER A 332 54.31 -9.07 7.92
C SER A 332 55.10 -9.33 6.65
N GLN A 333 54.43 -9.44 5.49
CA GLN A 333 55.09 -9.59 4.19
C GLN A 333 55.90 -8.34 3.81
N ASP A 334 55.33 -7.15 4.02
CA ASP A 334 55.97 -5.89 3.70
C ASP A 334 57.21 -5.61 4.58
N LEU A 335 57.07 -5.83 5.89
CA LEU A 335 58.13 -5.57 6.87
C LEU A 335 59.05 -6.78 7.14
N ARG A 336 58.70 -7.96 6.59
CA ARG A 336 59.46 -9.22 6.62
C ARG A 336 59.71 -9.81 8.01
N PHE A 337 58.69 -9.84 8.85
CA PHE A 337 58.71 -10.52 10.14
C PHE A 337 57.74 -11.72 10.15
N GLU A 338 58.04 -12.73 10.97
CA GLU A 338 57.20 -13.92 11.12
C GLU A 338 56.27 -13.76 12.33
N VAL A 339 55.03 -14.22 12.18
CA VAL A 339 53.95 -14.02 13.15
C VAL A 339 53.35 -15.35 13.51
N ASP A 340 53.09 -15.56 14.80
CA ASP A 340 52.29 -16.69 15.29
C ASP A 340 50.84 -16.24 15.49
N PHE A 341 49.94 -16.73 14.65
CA PHE A 341 48.52 -16.41 14.70
C PHE A 341 47.73 -17.28 15.68
N ASP A 342 48.27 -18.43 16.10
CA ASP A 342 47.59 -19.34 17.02
C ASP A 342 47.55 -18.76 18.44
N GLU A 343 48.60 -18.04 18.83
CA GLU A 343 48.68 -17.34 20.11
C GLU A 343 48.04 -15.94 20.11
N MET A 344 47.49 -15.49 18.98
CA MET A 344 46.88 -14.16 18.87
C MET A 344 45.64 -14.02 19.76
N LYS A 345 45.65 -13.01 20.62
CA LYS A 345 44.51 -12.67 21.51
C LYS A 345 43.96 -11.30 21.15
N LEU A 346 42.64 -11.21 21.14
CA LEU A 346 41.89 -9.99 20.87
C LEU A 346 41.13 -9.59 22.14
N GLN A 347 41.17 -8.31 22.47
CA GLN A 347 40.39 -7.73 23.55
C GLN A 347 39.60 -6.54 23.03
N ASP A 348 38.26 -6.68 23.05
CA ASP A 348 37.35 -5.63 22.61
C ASP A 348 37.20 -4.56 23.70
N ARG A 349 37.30 -3.29 23.30
CA ARG A 349 36.97 -2.11 24.11
C ARG A 349 35.89 -1.29 23.42
N PRO A 350 35.22 -0.35 24.13
CA PRO A 350 34.13 0.44 23.57
C PRO A 350 34.47 1.23 22.29
N ILE A 351 35.75 1.59 22.08
CA ILE A 351 36.20 2.41 20.94
C ILE A 351 37.46 1.86 20.25
N SER A 352 38.03 0.75 20.70
CA SER A 352 39.28 0.19 20.19
C SER A 352 39.33 -1.33 20.37
N ILE A 353 40.21 -1.97 19.64
CA ILE A 353 40.50 -3.40 19.78
C ILE A 353 41.98 -3.52 20.10
N ASP A 354 42.31 -4.13 21.23
CA ASP A 354 43.69 -4.41 21.61
C ASP A 354 44.06 -5.79 21.03
N VAL A 355 45.14 -5.83 20.24
CA VAL A 355 45.64 -7.05 19.59
C VAL A 355 46.96 -7.43 20.23
N TYR A 356 46.99 -8.58 20.90
CA TYR A 356 48.21 -9.16 21.44
C TYR A 356 48.77 -10.18 20.45
N LEU A 357 49.97 -9.91 19.95
CA LEU A 357 50.62 -10.66 18.87
C LEU A 357 52.07 -11.00 19.24
N GLN A 358 52.45 -12.26 19.10
CA GLN A 358 53.84 -12.67 19.17
C GLN A 358 54.46 -12.66 17.77
N TYR A 359 55.65 -12.08 17.64
CA TYR A 359 56.36 -12.03 16.36
C TYR A 359 57.86 -12.28 16.53
N THR A 360 58.46 -12.83 15.48
CA THR A 360 59.91 -13.10 15.39
C THR A 360 60.51 -12.28 14.25
N THR A 361 61.60 -11.57 14.53
CA THR A 361 62.31 -10.79 13.52
C THR A 361 63.21 -11.69 12.69
N THR A 362 63.16 -11.52 11.36
CA THR A 362 64.09 -12.20 10.44
C THR A 362 65.27 -11.29 10.11
N GLY A 363 66.39 -11.83 9.63
CA GLY A 363 67.56 -11.04 9.22
C GLY A 363 67.33 -10.07 8.05
N LYS A 364 66.11 -10.05 7.46
CA LYS A 364 65.68 -9.17 6.38
C LYS A 364 64.60 -8.17 6.82
N THR A 365 64.29 -8.11 8.12
CA THR A 365 63.27 -7.20 8.68
C THR A 365 63.71 -5.75 8.48
N ILE A 366 62.83 -4.90 7.96
CA ILE A 366 63.15 -3.51 7.58
C ILE A 366 62.92 -2.52 8.76
N ALA A 367 62.44 -3.00 9.90
CA ALA A 367 62.12 -2.17 11.06
C ALA A 367 63.29 -2.01 12.05
N THR A 368 63.57 -0.78 12.47
CA THR A 368 64.40 -0.50 13.65
C THR A 368 63.58 -0.72 14.94
N PRO A 369 64.16 -1.21 16.06
CA PRO A 369 63.42 -1.66 17.26
C PRO A 369 62.67 -0.59 18.09
N ILE A 370 62.27 0.55 17.52
CA ILE A 370 61.90 1.75 18.31
C ILE A 370 60.41 2.15 18.21
N ASP A 371 59.60 1.64 17.27
CA ASP A 371 58.18 2.04 17.18
C ASP A 371 57.20 0.97 17.67
N VAL A 372 57.41 0.48 18.89
CA VAL A 372 56.36 -0.20 19.69
C VAL A 372 56.37 0.45 21.08
N ARG A 373 55.46 1.39 21.32
CA ARG A 373 55.26 1.96 22.67
C ARG A 373 54.47 0.96 23.51
N THR A 374 55.12 0.50 24.59
CA THR A 374 54.54 -0.22 25.74
C THR A 374 53.50 0.59 26.48
#